data_AF-A0A2P4XLT1-F1
#
_entry.id   AF-A0A2P4XLT1-F1
#
_cell.length_a   1.000
_cell.length_b   1.000
_cell.length_c   1.000
_cell.angle_alpha   90.00
_cell.angle_beta   90.00
_cell.angle_gamma   90.00
#
_symmetry.space_group_name_H-M   'P 1'
#
loop_
_entity.id
_entity.type
_entity.pdbx_description
1 polymer ?
#
loop_
_entity_poly.entity_id
_entity_poly.type
_entity_poly.pdbx_seq_one_letter_code
_entity_poly.pdbx_strand_id
1 'polypeptide(L)'
;MHLYFNNRFMGFGFDHTQRCYTISHCWDDHSENAEWSGLPSPGEMAWFEDKYCAGESIAKSKSDGSIDFRGTKLHNKVSSFMVRQYGLYATDGIVDYCHENSTLSTADVGNFFADLDNTTNSGGQLE
;
A
#
# COMPACT_ATOMS: atom_id res chain seq x y z
N MET A 1 -6.57 9.15 2.35
CA MET A 1 -5.23 9.36 1.79
C MET A 1 -4.93 8.21 0.83
N HIS A 2 -4.11 8.46 -0.18
CA HIS A 2 -3.76 7.43 -1.16
C HIS A 2 -2.26 7.39 -1.40
N LEU A 3 -1.73 6.19 -1.61
CA LEU A 3 -0.36 5.93 -2.01
C LEU A 3 -0.38 4.93 -3.16
N TYR A 4 0.31 5.26 -4.24
CA TYR A 4 0.42 4.46 -5.43
C TYR A 4 1.89 4.18 -5.72
N PHE A 5 2.20 2.97 -6.19
CA PHE A 5 3.53 2.58 -6.63
C PHE A 5 3.55 2.26 -8.13
N ASN A 6 4.71 2.46 -8.74
CA ASN A 6 5.06 2.06 -10.10
C ASN A 6 4.01 2.51 -11.13
N ASN A 7 3.84 3.83 -11.26
CA ASN A 7 2.86 4.45 -12.16
C ASN A 7 1.43 3.97 -11.90
N ARG A 8 1.06 3.86 -10.61
CA ARG A 8 -0.27 3.43 -10.13
C ARG A 8 -0.65 1.98 -10.45
N PHE A 9 0.34 1.13 -10.71
CA PHE A 9 0.13 -0.32 -10.82
C PHE A 9 -0.40 -0.92 -9.50
N MET A 10 0.16 -0.48 -8.37
CA MET A 10 -0.28 -0.89 -7.03
C MET A 10 -0.76 0.32 -6.25
N GLY A 11 -1.89 0.20 -5.55
CA GLY A 11 -2.52 1.29 -4.82
C GLY A 11 -2.94 0.89 -3.40
N PHE A 12 -2.74 1.81 -2.46
CA PHE A 12 -3.08 1.67 -1.05
C PHE A 12 -3.92 2.88 -0.62
N GLY A 13 -5.12 2.63 -0.09
CA GLY A 13 -6.01 3.62 0.51
C GLY A 13 -5.95 3.53 2.02
N PHE A 14 -5.70 4.64 2.70
CA PHE A 14 -5.55 4.66 4.16
C PHE A 14 -6.00 6.01 4.74
N ASP A 15 -6.31 6.03 6.02
CA ASP A 15 -6.97 7.15 6.70
C ASP A 15 -6.34 7.52 8.05
N HIS A 16 -5.40 6.73 8.57
CA HIS A 16 -4.67 7.04 9.79
C HIS A 16 -3.28 7.62 9.53
N THR A 17 -2.88 8.60 10.36
CA THR A 17 -1.50 9.06 10.47
C THR A 17 -0.84 8.41 11.68
N GLN A 18 0.49 8.35 11.70
CA GLN A 18 1.27 7.63 12.70
C GLN A 18 0.94 6.14 12.85
N ARG A 19 0.30 5.55 11.83
CA ARG A 19 0.11 4.11 11.71
C ARG A 19 1.10 3.58 10.69
N CYS A 20 1.79 2.50 11.05
CA CYS A 20 2.67 1.81 10.12
C CYS A 20 1.88 0.81 9.29
N TYR A 21 1.99 0.91 7.97
CA TYR A 21 1.38 0.00 7.02
C TYR A 21 2.47 -0.89 6.41
N THR A 22 2.49 -2.15 6.83
CA THR A 22 3.37 -3.17 6.25
C THR A 22 2.71 -3.74 5.00
N ILE A 23 3.45 -3.77 3.89
CA ILE A 23 2.97 -4.23 2.58
C ILE A 23 3.76 -5.43 2.01
N SER A 24 4.74 -5.92 2.76
CA SER A 24 5.64 -7.00 2.33
C SER A 24 4.98 -8.32 1.89
N HIS A 25 3.73 -8.58 2.24
CA HIS A 25 3.07 -9.82 1.81
C HIS A 25 2.45 -9.74 0.42
N CYS A 26 2.20 -8.55 -0.10
CA CYS A 26 1.58 -8.32 -1.41
C CYS A 26 2.37 -7.37 -2.32
N TRP A 27 3.32 -6.62 -1.75
CA TRP A 27 4.13 -5.63 -2.46
C TRP A 27 5.47 -5.41 -1.75
N ASP A 28 6.28 -6.47 -1.66
CA ASP A 28 7.64 -6.40 -1.11
C ASP A 28 8.65 -6.03 -2.19
N ASP A 29 9.63 -5.18 -1.90
CA ASP A 29 10.82 -4.98 -2.74
C ASP A 29 10.56 -4.66 -4.22
N HIS A 30 9.39 -4.10 -4.54
CA HIS A 30 8.98 -3.79 -5.92
C HIS A 30 8.94 -2.28 -6.21
N SER A 31 9.43 -1.43 -5.32
CA SER A 31 9.33 0.04 -5.43
C SER A 31 10.27 0.67 -6.47
N GLU A 32 9.71 1.13 -7.58
CA GLU A 32 10.41 1.96 -8.57
C GLU A 32 10.11 3.45 -8.40
N ASN A 33 8.83 3.78 -8.23
CA ASN A 33 8.36 5.13 -7.97
C ASN A 33 7.11 5.09 -7.09
N ALA A 34 6.78 6.22 -6.47
CA ALA A 34 5.53 6.37 -5.75
C ALA A 34 4.89 7.74 -5.99
N GLU A 35 3.57 7.77 -5.95
CA GLU A 35 2.71 8.96 -5.95
C GLU A 35 1.81 8.92 -4.72
N TRP A 36 1.62 10.04 -4.04
CA TRP A 36 0.71 10.12 -2.90
C TRP A 36 -0.15 11.37 -2.95
N SER A 37 -1.30 11.30 -2.29
CA SER A 37 -2.23 12.42 -2.20
C SER A 37 -3.07 12.42 -0.93
N GLY A 38 -3.56 13.62 -0.61
CA GLY A 38 -4.51 13.87 0.46
C GLY A 38 -3.92 13.81 1.86
N LEU A 39 -2.61 13.96 2.04
CA LEU A 39 -2.03 13.97 3.38
C LEU A 39 -2.41 15.24 4.14
N PRO A 40 -2.69 15.13 5.46
CA PRO A 40 -2.95 16.29 6.29
C PRO A 40 -1.71 17.17 6.44
N SER A 41 -1.93 18.45 6.75
CA SER A 41 -0.86 19.41 7.03
C SER A 41 -0.86 19.80 8.52
N PRO A 42 0.29 19.72 9.24
CA PRO A 42 1.58 19.21 8.76
C PRO A 42 1.55 17.69 8.60
N GLY A 43 2.25 17.18 7.58
CA GLY A 43 2.37 15.75 7.32
C GLY A 43 3.46 15.43 6.30
N GLU A 44 4.12 14.30 6.49
CA GLU A 44 5.10 13.76 5.55
C GLU A 44 4.79 12.30 5.23
N MET A 45 4.93 11.92 3.97
CA MET A 45 4.95 10.51 3.58
C MET A 45 6.33 9.95 3.87
N ALA A 46 6.41 8.82 4.56
CA ALA A 46 7.64 8.10 4.82
C ALA A 46 7.55 6.66 4.30
N TRP A 47 8.59 6.22 3.60
CA TRP A 47 8.77 4.86 3.11
C TRP A 47 9.98 4.23 3.79
N PHE A 48 9.91 2.93 3.99
CA PHE A 48 10.86 2.17 4.78
C PHE A 48 11.27 0.90 4.04
N GLU A 49 12.55 0.56 4.17
CA GLU A 49 13.11 -0.66 3.61
C GLU A 49 12.49 -1.89 4.26
N ASP A 50 12.41 -1.93 5.59
CA ASP A 50 11.92 -3.11 6.29
C ASP A 50 10.43 -3.02 6.62
N LYS A 51 9.87 -4.16 7.04
CA LYS A 51 8.55 -4.25 7.66
C LYS A 51 8.49 -3.41 8.93
N TYR A 52 7.27 -3.08 9.37
CA TYR A 52 7.05 -2.40 10.65
C TYR A 52 7.73 -1.02 10.77
N CYS A 53 7.95 -0.34 9.64
CA CYS A 53 8.51 1.01 9.56
C CYS A 53 9.91 1.11 10.17
N ALA A 54 10.75 0.13 9.84
CA ALA A 54 12.13 0.01 10.29
C ALA A 54 13.12 0.12 9.11
N GLY A 55 14.42 0.04 9.41
CA GLY A 55 15.47 0.05 8.41
C GLY A 55 15.70 1.43 7.78
N GLU A 56 16.26 1.43 6.58
CA GLU A 56 16.48 2.67 5.85
C GLU A 56 15.15 3.33 5.47
N SER A 57 15.09 4.66 5.53
CA SER A 57 13.87 5.38 5.16
C SER A 57 14.13 6.64 4.35
N ILE A 58 13.12 7.02 3.57
CA ILE A 58 13.02 8.30 2.86
C ILE A 58 11.68 8.93 3.27
N ALA A 59 11.67 10.24 3.49
CA ALA A 59 10.44 10.98 3.77
C ALA A 59 10.30 12.22 2.87
N LYS A 60 9.05 12.61 2.59
CA LYS A 60 8.70 13.80 1.79
C LYS A 60 7.56 14.56 2.46
N SER A 61 7.87 15.79 2.88
CA SER A 61 6.92 16.68 3.55
C SER A 61 6.08 17.49 2.54
N LYS A 62 5.16 16.81 1.85
CA LYS A 62 4.15 17.43 0.98
C LYS A 62 2.80 16.73 1.15
N SER A 63 1.71 17.48 1.06
CA SER A 63 0.35 16.92 1.08
C SER A 63 0.12 15.92 -0.05
N ASP A 64 0.68 16.25 -1.21
CA ASP A 64 0.58 15.51 -2.46
C ASP A 64 1.93 15.57 -3.18
N GLY A 65 2.28 14.52 -3.90
CA GLY A 65 3.53 14.51 -4.64
C GLY A 65 3.88 13.16 -5.23
N SER A 66 5.10 13.11 -5.76
CA SER A 66 5.70 11.89 -6.29
C SER A 66 7.18 11.80 -5.94
N ILE A 67 7.70 10.59 -5.99
CA ILE A 67 9.11 10.26 -5.79
C ILE A 67 9.51 9.16 -6.77
N ASP A 68 10.67 9.32 -7.38
CA ASP A 68 11.36 8.26 -8.11
C ASP A 68 12.38 7.63 -7.16
N PHE A 69 12.28 6.32 -6.93
CA PHE A 69 13.23 5.60 -6.08
C PHE A 69 14.47 5.17 -6.84
N ARG A 70 14.50 5.21 -8.18
CA ARG A 70 15.68 4.84 -8.97
C ARG A 70 16.87 5.72 -8.59
N GLY A 71 17.99 5.07 -8.26
CA GLY A 71 19.20 5.77 -7.77
C GLY A 71 19.11 6.23 -6.31
N THR A 72 18.03 5.89 -5.60
CA THR A 72 17.93 6.04 -4.15
C THR A 72 18.17 4.70 -3.45
N LYS A 73 18.33 4.76 -2.13
CA LYS A 73 18.52 3.58 -1.29
C LYS A 73 17.27 2.69 -1.16
N LEU A 74 16.11 3.17 -1.57
CA LEU A 74 14.83 2.43 -1.52
C LEU A 74 14.36 1.92 -2.89
N HIS A 75 15.24 1.88 -3.88
CA HIS A 75 14.91 1.22 -5.15
C HIS A 75 14.73 -0.28 -4.94
N ASN A 76 13.56 -0.82 -5.30
CA ASN A 76 13.18 -2.23 -5.16
C ASN A 76 13.36 -2.76 -3.74
N LYS A 77 12.94 -1.96 -2.76
CA LYS A 77 13.24 -2.21 -1.34
C LYS A 77 12.14 -1.80 -0.37
N VAL A 78 11.06 -1.14 -0.81
CA VAL A 78 10.05 -0.66 0.15
C VAL A 78 9.16 -1.81 0.60
N SER A 79 9.16 -2.09 1.90
CA SER A 79 8.28 -3.08 2.55
C SER A 79 7.23 -2.47 3.47
N SER A 80 7.35 -1.19 3.84
CA SER A 80 6.34 -0.49 4.64
C SER A 80 6.33 1.03 4.45
N PHE A 81 5.22 1.66 4.83
CA PHE A 81 5.05 3.12 4.76
C PHE A 81 4.24 3.66 5.95
N MET A 82 4.37 4.96 6.20
CA MET A 82 3.62 5.68 7.23
C MET A 82 3.52 7.16 6.87
N VAL A 83 2.41 7.79 7.26
CA VAL A 83 2.31 9.25 7.30
C VAL A 83 2.73 9.74 8.67
N ARG A 84 3.79 10.55 8.75
CA ARG A 84 4.23 11.17 10.01
C ARG A 84 3.67 12.57 10.12
N GLN A 85 3.20 12.94 11.31
CA GLN A 85 2.76 14.32 11.60
C GLN A 85 3.47 14.92 12.81
N TYR A 86 3.68 14.13 13.85
CA TYR A 86 4.13 14.63 15.16
C TYR A 86 5.38 13.92 15.70
N GLY A 87 5.96 12.97 14.94
CA GLY A 87 7.05 12.12 15.39
C GLY A 87 7.45 11.05 14.36
N LEU A 88 8.56 10.38 14.63
CA LEU A 88 9.17 9.41 13.71
C LEU A 88 8.62 7.98 13.86
N TYR A 89 7.89 7.70 14.93
CA TYR A 89 7.44 6.37 15.31
C TYR A 89 5.94 6.17 15.08
N ALA A 90 5.56 4.93 14.80
CA ALA A 90 4.17 4.51 14.61
C ALA A 90 3.43 4.40 15.94
N THR A 91 2.93 5.52 16.45
CA THR A 91 2.19 5.58 17.73
C THR A 91 0.74 5.12 17.62
N ASP A 92 0.17 5.09 16.41
CA ASP A 92 -1.17 4.60 16.11
C ASP A 92 -1.15 3.14 15.60
N GLY A 93 -0.18 2.37 16.08
CA GLY A 93 -0.08 0.94 15.82
C GLY A 93 0.54 0.57 14.47
N ILE A 94 0.54 -0.74 14.21
CA ILE A 94 1.14 -1.35 13.04
C ILE A 94 0.14 -2.34 12.46
N VAL A 95 -0.09 -2.28 11.15
CA VAL A 95 -1.02 -3.14 10.44
C VAL A 95 -0.32 -3.81 9.25
N ASP A 96 -0.70 -5.06 8.99
CA ASP A 96 -0.35 -5.76 7.76
C ASP A 96 -1.45 -5.47 6.74
N TYR A 97 -1.21 -4.50 5.87
CA TYR A 97 -2.20 -4.01 4.92
C TYR A 97 -2.66 -5.13 3.98
N CYS A 98 -1.78 -6.08 3.65
CA CYS A 98 -2.07 -7.15 2.70
C CYS A 98 -2.99 -8.23 3.27
N HIS A 99 -3.00 -8.44 4.59
CA HIS A 99 -3.89 -9.42 5.22
C HIS A 99 -5.32 -8.89 5.39
N GLU A 100 -5.46 -7.60 5.68
CA GLU A 100 -6.76 -7.01 5.99
C GLU A 100 -7.49 -6.47 4.74
N ASN A 101 -6.77 -6.17 3.64
CA ASN A 101 -7.33 -5.58 2.42
C ASN A 101 -7.33 -6.50 1.19
N SER A 102 -7.63 -7.79 1.36
CA SER A 102 -8.06 -8.64 0.24
C SER A 102 -9.39 -8.20 -0.42
N THR A 103 -9.91 -7.02 -0.06
CA THR A 103 -11.06 -6.37 -0.68
C THR A 103 -10.75 -4.92 -1.00
N LEU A 104 -10.20 -4.65 -2.20
CA LEU A 104 -10.56 -3.43 -2.94
C LEU A 104 -10.31 -3.59 -4.46
N SER A 105 -11.35 -4.11 -5.11
CA SER A 105 -11.97 -3.57 -6.32
C SER A 105 -11.07 -3.20 -7.50
N THR A 106 -10.89 -4.17 -8.41
CA THR A 106 -10.71 -3.96 -9.85
C THR A 106 -11.96 -3.30 -10.47
N ALA A 107 -12.29 -2.08 -10.04
CA ALA A 107 -13.29 -1.24 -10.66
C ALA A 107 -12.62 0.02 -11.20
N ASP A 108 -11.69 -0.17 -12.14
CA ASP A 108 -11.33 0.79 -13.20
C ASP A 108 -10.37 0.12 -14.22
N VAL A 109 -10.80 -1.01 -14.75
CA VAL A 109 -10.41 -1.42 -16.12
C VAL A 109 -11.69 -1.90 -16.78
N GLY A 110 -12.37 -0.95 -17.44
CA GLY A 110 -13.45 -1.26 -18.35
C GLY A 110 -12.95 -2.25 -19.40
N ASN A 111 -13.64 -3.39 -19.44
CA ASN A 111 -13.55 -4.48 -20.41
C ASN A 111 -12.23 -5.27 -20.45
N PHE A 112 -12.28 -6.53 -20.00
CA PHE A 112 -12.14 -7.69 -20.90
C PHE A 112 -12.68 -8.96 -20.22
N PHE A 113 -13.52 -9.68 -20.95
CA PHE A 113 -14.30 -10.86 -20.54
C PHE A 113 -13.43 -12.11 -20.30
N ALA A 114 -13.82 -12.93 -19.33
CA ALA A 114 -14.04 -14.37 -19.56
C ALA A 114 -14.78 -14.98 -18.35
N ASP A 115 -16.03 -15.37 -18.59
CA ASP A 115 -16.74 -16.42 -17.85
C ASP A 115 -15.85 -17.66 -17.66
N LEU A 116 -15.95 -18.24 -16.46
CA LEU A 116 -15.86 -19.69 -16.25
C LEU A 116 -16.56 -20.03 -14.93
N ASP A 117 -17.88 -19.88 -14.94
CA ASP A 117 -18.75 -20.57 -13.98
C ASP A 117 -18.80 -22.05 -14.41
N ASN A 118 -18.00 -22.89 -13.76
CA ASN A 118 -18.22 -24.32 -13.78
C ASN A 118 -17.67 -24.96 -12.50
N THR A 119 -18.48 -24.97 -11.44
CA THR A 119 -18.38 -26.04 -10.44
C THR A 119 -19.77 -26.43 -9.97
N THR A 120 -20.35 -27.35 -10.74
CA THR A 120 -21.23 -28.46 -10.35
C THR A 120 -21.61 -28.50 -8.86
N ASN A 121 -22.85 -28.12 -8.56
CA ASN A 121 -23.48 -28.34 -7.27
C ASN A 121 -23.59 -29.84 -6.98
N SER A 122 -23.22 -30.21 -5.77
CA SER A 122 -23.15 -31.57 -5.26
C SER A 122 -24.54 -32.14 -4.99
N GLY A 123 -24.71 -33.45 -5.23
CA GLY A 123 -25.90 -34.18 -4.84
C GLY A 123 -26.06 -34.29 -3.32
N GLY A 124 -27.32 -34.38 -2.86
CA GLY A 124 -27.66 -34.62 -1.46
C GLY A 124 -29.17 -34.59 -1.21
N GLN A 125 -29.73 -35.79 -1.08
CA GLN A 125 -31.13 -36.17 -0.80
C GLN A 125 -31.58 -35.83 0.65
N LEU A 126 -32.90 -36.00 0.91
CA LEU A 126 -33.68 -36.00 2.17
C LEU A 126 -34.44 -34.67 2.38
N GLU A 127 -35.78 -34.59 2.50
CA GLU A 127 -36.88 -35.53 2.79
C GLU A 127 -38.12 -35.22 1.91
#